data_AF-B8IY11-F1
#
_entry.id   AF-B8IY11-F1
#
_cell.length_a   1.000
_cell.length_b   1.000
_cell.length_c   1.000
_cell.angle_alpha   90.00
_cell.angle_beta   90.00
_cell.angle_gamma   90.00
#
_symmetry.space_group_name_H-M   'P 1'
#
loop_
_entity.id
_entity.type
_entity.pdbx_description
1 polymer ?
#
loop_
_entity_poly.entity_id
_entity_poly.type
_entity_poly.pdbx_seq_one_letter_code
_entity_poly.pdbx_strand_id
1 'polypeptide(L)' 'MARQFSPFIEQHAEFVQRLEKMLTTDPAQVIRSARQAIRQFEFFAPADAGEEAMKELAIEVYEDFIARAESVIKGQGGQS' A
#
# COMPACT_ATOMS: atom_id res chain seq x y z
N MET A 1 -6.57 -23.71 14.19
CA MET A 1 -7.10 -23.28 12.88
C MET A 1 -6.24 -22.12 12.40
N ALA A 2 -5.65 -22.20 11.20
CA ALA A 2 -5.05 -21.02 10.58
C ALA A 2 -6.18 -20.01 10.33
N ARG A 3 -6.02 -18.76 10.75
CA ARG A 3 -6.94 -17.68 10.38
C ARG A 3 -6.82 -17.51 8.86
N GLN A 4 -7.86 -17.88 8.14
CA GLN A 4 -7.96 -17.60 6.71
C GLN A 4 -8.42 -16.16 6.59
N PHE A 5 -7.59 -15.30 6.01
CA PHE A 5 -7.97 -13.91 5.74
C PHE A 5 -8.95 -13.85 4.57
N SER A 6 -9.67 -12.73 4.43
CA SER A 6 -10.46 -12.53 3.21
C SER A 6 -9.54 -12.47 1.99
N PRO A 7 -10.00 -12.96 0.82
CA PRO A 7 -9.25 -12.88 -0.43
C PRO A 7 -8.79 -11.47 -0.80
N PHE A 8 -9.52 -10.46 -0.34
CA PHE A 8 -9.17 -9.05 -0.48
C PHE A 8 -7.82 -8.74 0.19
N ILE A 9 -7.63 -9.15 1.45
CA ILE A 9 -6.38 -8.93 2.19
C ILE A 9 -5.21 -9.68 1.55
N GLU A 10 -5.43 -10.92 1.11
CA GLU A 10 -4.39 -11.72 0.42
C GLU A 10 -3.92 -11.05 -0.88
N GLN A 11 -4.85 -10.53 -1.67
CA GLN A 11 -4.54 -9.79 -2.90
C GLN A 11 -3.69 -8.54 -2.62
N HIS A 12 -3.97 -7.83 -1.53
CA HIS A 12 -3.22 -6.64 -1.14
C HIS A 12 -1.80 -6.96 -0.67
N ALA A 13 -1.56 -8.13 -0.06
CA ALA A 13 -0.22 -8.57 0.30
C ALA A 13 0.69 -8.75 -0.94
N GLU A 14 0.18 -9.39 -2.00
CA GLU A 14 0.90 -9.50 -3.28
C GLU A 14 1.11 -8.14 -3.96
N PHE A 15 0.13 -7.24 -3.82
CA PHE A 15 0.23 -5.90 -4.36
C PHE A 15 1.34 -5.08 -3.69
N VAL A 16 1.46 -5.16 -2.36
CA VAL A 16 2.55 -4.50 -1.61
C VAL A 16 3.93 -4.92 -2.14
N GLN A 17 4.16 -6.23 -2.34
CA GLN A 17 5.43 -6.72 -2.89
C GLN A 17 5.74 -6.16 -4.29
N ARG A 18 4.70 -5.87 -5.10
CA ARG A 18 4.88 -5.22 -6.41
C ARG A 18 5.27 -3.76 -6.25
N LEU A 19 4.67 -3.02 -5.30
CA LEU A 19 5.02 -1.63 -5.03
C LEU A 19 6.46 -1.49 -4.55
N GLU A 20 6.94 -2.40 -3.70
CA GLU A 20 8.34 -2.41 -3.24
C GLU A 20 9.33 -2.50 -4.40
N LYS A 21 9.07 -3.38 -5.37
CA LYS A 21 9.91 -3.55 -6.56
C LYS A 21 9.89 -2.33 -7.48
N MET A 22 8.80 -1.57 -7.47
CA MET A 22 8.61 -0.38 -8.30
C MET A 22 9.10 0.91 -7.64
N LEU A 23 9.36 0.89 -6.33
CA LEU A 23 9.66 2.09 -5.55
C LEU A 23 10.82 2.92 -6.10
N THR A 24 11.85 2.26 -6.63
CA THR A 24 13.04 2.93 -7.17
C THR A 24 13.05 3.07 -8.69
N THR A 25 12.15 2.38 -9.40
CA THR A 25 12.10 2.35 -10.87
C THR A 25 10.99 3.23 -11.44
N ASP A 26 9.84 3.29 -10.76
CA ASP A 26 8.72 4.17 -11.09
C ASP A 26 7.99 4.62 -9.80
N PRO A 27 8.60 5.51 -9.01
CA PRO A 27 7.99 6.02 -7.77
C PRO A 27 6.67 6.76 -8.02
N ALA A 28 6.50 7.39 -9.18
CA ALA A 28 5.25 8.08 -9.52
C ALA A 28 4.08 7.09 -9.69
N GLN A 29 4.32 5.94 -10.30
CA GLN A 29 3.33 4.87 -10.37
C GLN A 29 3.06 4.27 -8.99
N VAL A 30 4.07 4.11 -8.14
CA VAL A 30 3.87 3.67 -6.74
C VAL A 30 2.90 4.59 -6.00
N ILE A 31 3.07 5.91 -6.09
CA ILE A 31 2.16 6.88 -5.44
C ILE A 31 0.72 6.72 -5.95
N ARG A 32 0.53 6.64 -7.28
CA ARG A 32 -0.82 6.48 -7.87
C ARG A 32 -1.48 5.19 -7.40
N SER A 33 -0.73 4.09 -7.43
CA SER A 33 -1.17 2.76 -7.04
C SER A 33 -1.49 2.67 -5.55
N ALA A 34 -0.65 3.22 -4.68
CA ALA A 34 -0.88 3.27 -3.24
C ALA A 34 -2.13 4.09 -2.89
N ARG A 35 -2.31 5.27 -3.49
CA ARG A 35 -3.53 6.08 -3.32
C ARG A 35 -4.79 5.35 -3.78
N GLN A 36 -4.70 4.54 -4.84
CA GLN A 36 -5.82 3.73 -5.28
C GLN A 36 -6.14 2.60 -4.28
N ALA A 37 -5.12 1.95 -3.71
CA ALA A 37 -5.32 0.94 -2.69
C ALA A 37 -5.95 1.51 -1.41
N ILE A 38 -5.49 2.67 -0.93
CA ILE A 38 -6.12 3.36 0.22
C ILE A 38 -7.61 3.57 -0.03
N ARG A 39 -7.99 4.07 -1.22
CA ARG A 39 -9.41 4.20 -1.59
C ARG A 39 -10.16 2.87 -1.58
N GLN A 40 -9.54 1.78 -2.00
CA GLN A 40 -10.18 0.45 -1.92
C GLN A 40 -10.45 0.04 -0.47
N PHE A 41 -9.51 0.34 0.45
CA PHE A 41 -9.71 0.10 1.88
C PHE A 41 -10.77 1.02 2.51
N GLU A 42 -10.93 2.25 2.04
CA GLU A 42 -12.02 3.15 2.49
C GLU A 42 -13.41 2.53 2.21
N PHE A 43 -13.57 1.84 1.08
CA PHE A 43 -14.81 1.14 0.71
C PHE A 43 -14.88 -0.31 1.21
N PHE A 44 -13.80 -0.85 1.78
CA PHE A 44 -13.79 -2.17 2.37
C PHE A 44 -14.56 -2.17 3.69
N ALA A 45 -15.54 -3.08 3.79
CA ALA A 45 -16.35 -3.31 4.98
C ALA A 45 -15.86 -4.59 5.70
N PRO A 46 -15.09 -4.45 6.79
CA PRO A 46 -14.54 -5.60 7.51
C PRO A 46 -15.65 -6.41 8.19
N ALA A 47 -15.50 -7.73 8.18
CA ALA A 47 -16.45 -8.65 8.80
C ALA A 47 -16.24 -8.82 10.31
N ASP A 48 -15.03 -8.53 10.81
CA ASP A 48 -14.70 -8.62 12.23
C ASP A 48 -13.61 -7.61 12.65
N ALA A 49 -13.31 -7.57 13.96
CA ALA A 49 -12.31 -6.67 14.54
C ALA A 49 -10.87 -6.97 14.06
N GLY A 50 -10.60 -8.21 13.62
CA GLY A 50 -9.31 -8.56 13.02
C GLY A 50 -9.15 -7.95 11.64
N GLU A 51 -10.20 -7.98 10.82
CA GLU A 51 -10.21 -7.33 9.50
C GLU A 51 -10.18 -5.80 9.60
N GLU A 52 -10.82 -5.20 10.61
CA GLU A 52 -10.72 -3.75 10.87
C GLU A 52 -9.27 -3.35 11.17
N ALA A 53 -8.61 -4.05 12.10
CA ALA A 53 -7.21 -3.78 12.42
C ALA A 53 -6.27 -3.97 11.21
N MET A 54 -6.55 -4.96 10.36
CA MET A 54 -5.79 -5.18 9.13
C MET A 54 -6.03 -4.09 8.09
N LYS A 55 -7.26 -3.57 8.00
CA LYS A 55 -7.60 -2.42 7.14
C LYS A 55 -6.81 -1.19 7.56
N GLU A 56 -6.80 -0.86 8.85
CA GLU A 56 -6.02 0.27 9.40
C GLU A 56 -4.53 0.11 9.09
N LEU A 57 -3.95 -1.06 9.39
CA LEU A 57 -2.55 -1.35 9.12
C LEU A 57 -2.22 -1.27 7.61
N ALA A 58 -3.11 -1.76 6.75
CA ALA A 58 -2.90 -1.70 5.31
C ALA A 58 -2.88 -0.26 4.79
N ILE A 59 -3.75 0.62 5.31
CA ILE A 59 -3.75 2.04 4.97
C ILE A 59 -2.40 2.66 5.35
N GLU A 60 -1.93 2.45 6.58
CA GLU A 60 -0.63 2.95 7.05
C GLU A 60 0.53 2.51 6.14
N VAL A 61 0.52 1.23 5.71
CA VAL A 61 1.54 0.70 4.79
C VAL A 61 1.52 1.45 3.45
N TYR A 62 0.35 1.74 2.88
CA TYR A 62 0.28 2.50 1.62
C TYR A 62 0.68 3.97 1.79
N GLU A 63 0.41 4.57 2.93
CA GLU A 63 0.90 5.92 3.26
C GLU A 63 2.43 5.95 3.33
N ASP A 64 3.07 4.93 3.93
CA ASP A 64 4.54 4.78 3.91
C ASP A 64 5.09 4.68 2.48
N PHE A 65 4.45 3.89 1.61
CA PHE A 65 4.85 3.82 0.20
C PHE A 65 4.79 5.18 -0.50
N ILE A 66 3.76 5.98 -0.23
CA ILE A 66 3.64 7.33 -0.79
C ILE A 66 4.79 8.19 -0.29
N ALA A 67 5.04 8.23 1.03
CA ALA A 67 6.09 9.04 1.62
C ALA A 67 7.49 8.67 1.08
N ARG A 68 7.78 7.36 0.99
CA ARG A 68 9.05 6.86 0.45
C ARG A 68 9.20 7.19 -1.04
N ALA A 69 8.15 7.01 -1.82
CA ALA A 69 8.19 7.35 -3.25
C ALA A 69 8.38 8.86 -3.49
N GLU A 70 7.72 9.71 -2.69
CA GLU A 70 7.95 11.16 -2.72
C GLU A 70 9.39 11.51 -2.34
N SER A 71 9.98 10.83 -1.36
CA SER A 71 11.38 11.00 -0.99
C SER A 71 12.33 10.61 -2.13
N VAL A 72 12.04 9.52 -2.85
CA VAL A 72 12.84 9.10 -4.02
C VAL A 72 12.79 10.17 -5.11
N ILE A 73 11.60 10.69 -5.44
CA ILE A 73 11.43 11.74 -6.45
C ILE A 73 12.19 13.02 -6.06
N LYS A 74 12.05 13.45 -4.80
CA LYS A 74 12.76 14.64 -4.27
C LYS A 74 14.29 14.44 -4.30
N GLY A 75 14.77 13.25 -3.95
CA GLY A 75 16.20 12.91 -3.98
C GLY A 75 16.78 12.86 -5.40
N GLN A 76 15.98 12.49 -6.39
CA GLN A 76 16.38 12.52 -7.81
C GLN A 76 16.49 13.96 -8.37
N GLY A 77 15.70 14.91 -7.84
CA GLY A 77 15.74 16.32 -8.26
C GLY A 77 16.83 17.19 -7.63
N GLY A 78 17.59 16.67 -6.66
CA GLY A 78 18.67 17.38 -5.94
C GLY A 78 20.07 17.20 -6.55
N GLN A 79 20.19 16.45 -7.64
CA GLN A 79 21.42 16.28 -8.41
C GLN A 79 21.29 17.02 -9.75
N SER A 80 21.29 18.35 -9.74
CA SER A 80 21.38 19.18 -10.94
C SER A 80 22.12 20.46 -10.63
#